data_AF-A0A960BVD4-F1
#
_entry.id   AF-A0A960BVD4-F1
#
_cell.length_a   1.000
_cell.length_b   1.000
_cell.length_c   1.000
_cell.angle_alpha   90.00
_cell.angle_beta   90.00
_cell.angle_gamma   90.00
#
_symmetry.space_group_name_H-M   'P 1'
#
loop_
_entity.id
_entity.type
_entity.pdbx_description
1 polymer ?
#
loop_
_entity_poly.entity_id
_entity_poly.type
_entity_poly.pdbx_seq_one_letter_code
_entity_poly.pdbx_strand_id
1 'polypeptide(L)'
;PVLGAGLFLLGLGWSCTLIAGSTLLTDDCDPAERPSVQGLSDLTMNVAGALGGALAGIIVLQFSYAVLCAAAAVPVLALVALTAVPSMRRPVP
;
A
#
# COMPACT_ATOMS: atom_id res chain seq x y z
N PRO A 1 10.86 -16.68 -14.86
CA PRO A 1 9.38 -16.74 -14.93
C PRO A 1 8.68 -16.33 -13.63
N VAL A 2 9.02 -16.96 -12.48
CA VAL A 2 8.38 -16.68 -11.18
C VAL A 2 8.62 -15.23 -10.70
N LEU A 3 9.86 -14.74 -10.78
CA LEU A 3 10.17 -13.34 -10.46
C LEU A 3 9.44 -12.35 -11.38
N GLY A 4 9.33 -12.66 -12.67
CA GLY A 4 8.60 -11.80 -13.62
C GLY A 4 7.11 -11.72 -13.31
N ALA A 5 6.48 -12.85 -13.00
CA ALA A 5 5.09 -12.87 -12.53
C ALA A 5 4.92 -12.15 -11.20
N GLY A 6 5.86 -12.33 -10.27
CA GLY A 6 5.86 -11.64 -8.97
C GLY A 6 5.96 -10.11 -9.11
N LEU A 7 6.90 -9.61 -9.92
CA LEU A 7 7.07 -8.18 -10.18
C LEU A 7 5.87 -7.59 -10.94
N PHE A 8 5.28 -8.35 -11.85
CA PHE A 8 4.05 -7.96 -12.55
C PHE A 8 2.88 -7.81 -11.58
N LEU A 9 2.64 -8.80 -10.72
CA LEU A 9 1.59 -8.74 -9.70
C LEU A 9 1.84 -7.62 -8.68
N LEU A 10 3.09 -7.40 -8.29
CA LEU A 10 3.47 -6.29 -7.41
C LEU A 10 3.15 -4.94 -8.06
N GLY A 11 3.48 -4.76 -9.34
CA GLY A 11 3.15 -3.55 -10.10
C GLY A 11 1.65 -3.32 -10.27
N LEU A 12 0.89 -4.39 -10.54
CA LEU A 12 -0.57 -4.32 -10.60
C LEU A 12 -1.18 -3.93 -9.25
N GLY A 13 -0.76 -4.59 -8.16
CA GLY A 13 -1.26 -4.29 -6.81
C GLY A 13 -0.93 -2.86 -6.37
N TRP A 14 0.29 -2.39 -6.66
CA TRP A 14 0.72 -1.01 -6.40
C TRP A 14 -0.16 -0.01 -7.14
N SER A 15 -0.38 -0.22 -8.44
CA SER A 15 -1.20 0.67 -9.28
C SER A 15 -2.65 0.71 -8.80
N CYS A 16 -3.26 -0.45 -8.54
CA CYS A 16 -4.64 -0.52 -8.05
C CYS A 16 -4.78 0.19 -6.69
N THR A 17 -3.82 0.02 -5.80
CA THR A 17 -3.84 0.64 -4.46
C THR A 17 -3.68 2.16 -4.54
N LEU A 18 -2.77 2.68 -5.37
CA LEU A 18 -2.62 4.13 -5.53
C LEU A 18 -3.84 4.77 -6.20
N ILE A 19 -4.42 4.15 -7.22
CA ILE A 19 -5.60 4.70 -7.91
C ILE A 19 -6.81 4.70 -6.95
N ALA A 20 -7.09 3.58 -6.28
CA ALA A 20 -8.20 3.49 -5.34
C ALA A 20 -7.99 4.36 -4.09
N GLY A 21 -6.77 4.41 -3.55
CA GLY A 21 -6.44 5.19 -2.36
C GLY A 21 -6.52 6.70 -2.60
N SER A 22 -5.96 7.18 -3.72
CA SER A 22 -5.99 8.61 -4.05
C SER A 22 -7.39 9.12 -4.37
N THR A 23 -8.23 8.29 -5.01
CA THR A 23 -9.64 8.63 -5.26
C THR A 23 -10.42 8.73 -3.95
N LEU A 24 -10.36 7.72 -3.08
CA LEU A 24 -11.00 7.75 -1.76
C LEU A 24 -10.57 8.96 -0.93
N LEU A 25 -9.27 9.29 -0.93
CA LEU A 25 -8.73 10.40 -0.16
C LEU A 25 -9.16 11.77 -0.71
N THR A 26 -9.28 11.89 -2.03
CA THR A 26 -9.60 13.16 -2.72
C THR A 26 -11.11 13.43 -2.74
N ASP A 27 -11.95 12.39 -2.74
CA ASP A 27 -13.42 12.52 -2.73
C ASP A 27 -13.93 13.16 -1.43
N ASP A 28 -13.26 12.93 -0.31
CA ASP A 28 -13.61 13.50 1.01
C ASP A 28 -13.05 14.92 1.23
N CYS A 29 -12.30 15.49 0.26
CA CYS A 29 -11.62 16.78 0.41
C CYS A 29 -12.15 17.86 -0.54
N ASP A 30 -12.24 19.09 -0.02
CA ASP A 30 -12.59 20.27 -0.82
C ASP A 30 -11.56 20.52 -1.93
N PRO A 31 -11.96 21.03 -3.12
CA PRO A 31 -11.07 21.22 -4.27
C PRO A 31 -9.81 22.04 -3.97
N ALA A 32 -9.88 22.97 -3.02
CA ALA A 32 -8.75 23.80 -2.60
C ALA A 32 -7.69 23.02 -1.78
N GLU A 33 -8.09 21.95 -1.11
CA GLU A 33 -7.23 21.17 -0.20
C GLU A 33 -6.57 19.97 -0.88
N ARG A 34 -7.12 19.51 -2.01
CA ARG A 34 -6.62 18.35 -2.78
C ARG A 34 -5.12 18.38 -3.05
N PRO A 35 -4.49 19.52 -3.44
CA PRO A 35 -3.03 19.54 -3.67
C PRO A 35 -2.23 19.27 -2.39
N SER A 36 -2.68 19.79 -1.25
CA SER A 36 -2.04 19.59 0.06
C SER A 36 -2.15 18.13 0.50
N VAL A 37 -3.34 17.55 0.34
CA VAL A 37 -3.63 16.16 0.70
C VAL A 37 -2.86 15.18 -0.18
N GLN A 38 -2.75 15.44 -1.48
CA GLN A 38 -1.91 14.64 -2.38
C GLN A 38 -0.43 14.74 -2.00
N GLY A 39 0.07 15.94 -1.69
CA GLY A 39 1.44 16.13 -1.24
C GLY A 39 1.75 15.41 0.07
N LEU A 40 0.80 15.39 1.02
CA LEU A 40 0.92 14.59 2.25
C LEU A 40 0.94 13.09 1.95
N SER A 41 0.06 12.61 1.06
CA SER A 41 0.04 11.21 0.62
C SER A 41 1.39 10.81 0.00
N ASP A 42 1.94 11.63 -0.90
CA ASP A 42 3.22 11.35 -1.53
C ASP A 42 4.38 11.38 -0.51
N LEU A 43 4.36 12.32 0.44
CA LEU A 43 5.35 12.38 1.52
C LEU A 43 5.29 11.12 2.40
N THR A 44 4.09 10.74 2.85
CA THR A 44 3.90 9.54 3.69
C THR A 44 4.34 8.28 2.95
N MET A 45 4.05 8.16 1.65
CA MET A 45 4.51 7.06 0.81
C MET A 45 6.04 7.02 0.75
N ASN A 46 6.72 8.14 0.52
CA ASN A 46 8.18 8.19 0.45
C ASN A 46 8.84 7.85 1.79
N VAL A 47 8.29 8.36 2.90
CA VAL A 47 8.80 8.05 4.26
C VAL A 47 8.59 6.56 4.57
N ALA A 48 7.41 6.02 4.27
CA ALA A 48 7.14 4.59 4.45
C ALA A 48 8.08 3.72 3.57
N GLY A 49 8.35 4.14 2.33
CA GLY A 49 9.30 3.48 1.44
C GLY A 49 10.73 3.50 1.99
N ALA A 50 11.18 4.63 2.52
CA ALA A 50 12.51 4.76 3.12
C ALA A 50 12.67 3.88 4.37
N LEU A 51 11.70 3.93 5.29
CA LEU A 51 11.68 3.11 6.50
C LEU A 51 11.57 1.63 6.16
N GLY A 52 10.66 1.27 5.25
CA GLY A 52 10.48 -0.09 4.77
C GLY A 52 11.73 -0.65 4.11
N GLY A 53 12.42 0.15 3.29
CA GLY A 53 13.69 -0.22 2.67
C GLY A 53 14.81 -0.43 3.69
N ALA A 54 14.94 0.47 4.67
CA ALA A 54 15.92 0.33 5.75
C ALA A 54 15.67 -0.93 6.60
N LEU A 55 14.42 -1.16 7.01
CA LEU A 55 14.00 -2.36 7.74
C LEU A 55 14.19 -3.63 6.91
N ALA A 56 13.88 -3.60 5.62
CA ALA A 56 14.09 -4.72 4.71
C ALA A 56 15.57 -5.10 4.62
N GLY A 57 16.46 -4.10 4.55
CA GLY A 57 17.91 -4.30 4.60
C GLY A 57 18.33 -5.01 5.88
N ILE A 58 17.88 -4.54 7.05
CA ILE A 58 18.19 -5.16 8.35
C ILE A 58 17.68 -6.61 8.40
N ILE A 59 16.44 -6.87 7.96
CA ILE A 59 15.85 -8.21 7.98
C ILE A 59 16.64 -9.17 7.10
N VAL A 60 17.02 -8.75 5.88
CA VAL A 60 17.79 -9.60 4.96
C VAL A 60 19.21 -9.85 5.49
N LEU A 61 19.81 -8.86 6.14
CA LEU A 61 21.15 -9.00 6.74
C LEU A 61 21.16 -9.98 7.92
N GLN A 62 20.13 -9.98 8.78
CA GLN A 62 20.09 -10.79 10.00
C GLN A 62 19.40 -12.15 9.83
N PHE A 63 18.46 -12.25 8.88
CA PHE A 63 17.63 -13.43 8.67
C PHE A 63 17.73 -13.92 7.22
N SER A 64 16.72 -13.66 6.39
CA SER A 64 16.69 -14.09 4.99
C SER A 64 15.63 -13.33 4.20
N TYR A 65 15.71 -13.43 2.86
CA TYR A 65 14.71 -12.89 1.96
C TYR A 65 13.32 -13.54 2.14
N ALA A 66 13.27 -14.81 2.56
CA ALA A 66 12.01 -15.50 2.84
C ALA A 66 11.28 -14.90 4.05
N VAL A 67 12.03 -14.57 5.11
CA VAL A 67 11.48 -13.88 6.30
C VAL A 67 10.99 -12.49 5.94
N LEU A 68 11.72 -11.75 5.10
CA LEU A 68 11.28 -10.46 4.59
C LEU A 68 9.94 -10.57 3.84
N CYS A 69 9.81 -11.54 2.94
CA CYS A 69 8.57 -11.76 2.19
C CYS A 69 7.39 -12.12 3.12
N ALA A 70 7.62 -12.98 4.12
CA ALA A 70 6.61 -13.34 5.10
C ALA A 70 6.18 -12.14 5.95
N ALA A 71 7.14 -11.34 6.42
CA ALA A 71 6.85 -10.13 7.18
C ALA A 71 6.06 -9.09 6.36
N ALA A 72 6.44 -8.87 5.09
CA ALA A 72 5.73 -7.97 4.18
C ALA A 72 4.31 -8.46 3.84
N ALA A 73 4.06 -9.78 3.86
CA ALA A 73 2.73 -10.33 3.62
C ALA A 73 1.73 -10.02 4.75
N VAL A 74 2.19 -9.85 5.99
CA VAL A 74 1.32 -9.58 7.15
C VAL A 74 0.43 -8.34 6.97
N PRO A 75 0.97 -7.13 6.71
CA PRO A 75 0.14 -5.94 6.53
C PRO A 75 -0.74 -6.03 5.28
N VAL A 76 -0.28 -6.69 4.21
CA VAL A 76 -1.08 -6.91 2.98
C VAL A 76 -2.29 -7.79 3.29
N LEU A 77 -2.10 -8.91 3.99
CA LEU A 77 -3.18 -9.80 4.38
C LEU A 77 -4.14 -9.13 5.37
N ALA A 78 -3.64 -8.29 6.28
CA ALA A 78 -4.48 -7.49 7.17
C ALA A 78 -5.35 -6.50 6.39
N LEU A 79 -4.79 -5.78 5.41
CA LEU A 79 -5.54 -4.89 4.53
C LEU A 79 -6.60 -5.64 3.72
N VAL A 80 -6.26 -6.79 3.14
CA VAL A 80 -7.20 -7.65 2.43
C VAL A 80 -8.31 -8.12 3.38
N ALA A 81 -8.00 -8.56 4.59
CA ALA A 81 -8.99 -8.99 5.56
C ALA A 81 -9.93 -7.84 5.97
N LEU A 82 -9.40 -6.64 6.22
CA LEU A 82 -10.20 -5.46 6.59
C LEU A 82 -11.13 -5.00 5.47
N THR A 83 -10.67 -5.07 4.21
CA THR A 83 -11.43 -4.62 3.04
C THR A 83 -12.34 -5.69 2.44
N ALA A 84 -12.06 -6.98 2.67
CA ALA A 84 -12.88 -8.09 2.20
C ALA A 84 -14.15 -8.30 3.06
N VAL A 85 -14.23 -7.72 4.26
CA VAL A 85 -15.44 -7.79 5.08
C VAL A 85 -16.55 -6.93 4.43
N PRO A 86 -17.70 -7.50 4.01
CA PRO A 86 -18.72 -6.80 3.23
C PRO A 86 -19.48 -5.67 3.96
N SER A 87 -19.14 -5.36 5.21
CA SER A 87 -19.94 -4.49 6.10
C SER A 87 -19.97 -3.00 5.73
N MET A 88 -19.29 -2.55 4.68
CA MET A 88 -19.26 -1.12 4.31
C MET A 88 -19.74 -0.80 2.89
N ARG A 89 -20.63 -1.62 2.34
CA ARG A 89 -21.54 -1.17 1.27
C ARG A 89 -22.83 -0.66 1.91
N ARG A 90 -22.78 0.47 2.62
CA ARG A 90 -24.03 1.23 2.83
C ARG A 90 -24.34 1.95 1.52
N PRO A 91 -25.49 1.68 0.87
CA PRO A 91 -25.91 2.46 -0.28
C PRO A 91 -26.05 3.91 0.17
N VAL A 92 -25.29 4.82 -0.46
CA VAL A 92 -25.57 6.25 -0.36
C VAL A 92 -26.83 6.50 -1.22
N PRO A 93 -27.92 7.05 -0.66
CA PRO A 93 -29.15 7.36 -1.40
C PRO A 93 -28.98 8.51 -2.40
#